data_AF-A0A2K5SAD5-F1
#
_entry.id   AF-A0A2K5SAD5-F1
#
_cell.length_a   1.000
_cell.length_b   1.000
_cell.length_c   1.000
_cell.angle_alpha   90.00
_cell.angle_beta   90.00
_cell.angle_gamma   90.00
#
_symmetry.space_group_name_H-M   'P 1'
#
loop_
_entity.id
_entity.type
_entity.pdbx_description
1 polymer ?
#
loop_
_entity_poly.entity_id
_entity_poly.type
_entity_poly.pdbx_seq_one_letter_code
_entity_poly.pdbx_strand_id
1 'polypeptide(L)'
;HKCGKPGGKRKPYHKKQKYELGHLAANTKTGPRHIHTVCVWCGNKKYCALRLDVGNFSWGSDCCTRKTRIIDVVYNASNNEPVGTKTLVKNCIVLIDSTPYQQWYKSHYALPLGSKKGKKYDKRKKNAKISLLEEQFQQEKRLASIASRRGHYGYVLEGKELEFYLRKIKVRKGKKILVFCLHPCNKGVYCSVHQKKKKNAFLFVCFFVLVQSGFTENLHGDYRVRR
;
A
#
# COMPACT_ATOMS: atom_id res chain seq x y z
N HIS A 1 16.32 18.58 -28.43
CA HIS A 1 16.29 19.13 -27.05
C HIS A 1 17.26 18.38 -26.13
N LYS A 2 17.32 17.04 -26.14
CA LYS A 2 18.37 16.29 -25.42
C LYS A 2 19.75 16.44 -26.06
N CYS A 3 20.80 16.31 -25.27
CA CYS A 3 22.19 16.29 -25.73
C CYS A 3 22.50 15.04 -26.56
N GLY A 4 23.57 15.09 -27.35
CA GLY A 4 24.08 13.90 -28.03
C GLY A 4 24.70 12.90 -27.04
N LYS A 5 24.89 11.64 -27.47
CA LYS A 5 25.67 10.64 -26.74
C LYS A 5 27.08 11.14 -26.33
N PRO A 6 27.83 11.87 -27.17
CA PRO A 6 29.12 12.45 -26.75
C PRO A 6 28.99 13.68 -25.83
N GLY A 7 27.77 14.08 -25.41
CA GLY A 7 27.54 15.20 -24.49
C GLY A 7 27.34 16.57 -25.16
N GLY A 8 27.71 16.71 -26.44
CA GLY A 8 27.55 17.97 -27.19
C GLY A 8 26.10 18.47 -27.26
N LYS A 9 25.92 19.79 -27.12
CA LYS A 9 24.63 20.48 -27.25
C LYS A 9 24.20 20.51 -28.72
N ARG A 10 22.98 20.07 -29.00
CA ARG A 10 22.41 20.07 -30.35
C ARG A 10 21.72 21.41 -30.65
N LYS A 11 21.99 22.00 -31.82
CA LYS A 11 21.26 23.18 -32.30
C LYS A 11 19.83 22.77 -32.68
N PRO A 12 18.79 23.55 -32.32
CA PRO A 12 17.43 23.31 -32.80
C PRO A 12 17.36 23.44 -34.32
N TYR A 13 16.85 22.43 -35.02
CA TYR A 13 16.73 22.43 -36.48
C TYR A 13 15.38 22.95 -36.97
N HIS A 14 14.31 22.71 -36.21
CA HIS A 14 12.96 23.21 -36.50
C HIS A 14 12.18 23.52 -35.23
N LYS A 15 11.02 24.18 -35.38
CA LYS A 15 10.07 24.45 -34.30
C LYS A 15 9.39 23.16 -33.81
N LYS A 16 8.79 23.19 -32.62
CA LYS A 16 8.06 22.03 -32.06
C LYS A 16 6.82 21.71 -32.90
N GLN A 17 6.61 20.44 -33.21
CA GLN A 17 5.53 19.98 -34.06
C GLN A 17 4.39 19.34 -33.26
N LYS A 18 3.16 19.43 -33.77
CA LYS A 18 1.96 18.89 -33.09
C LYS A 18 2.04 17.38 -32.87
N TYR A 19 2.67 16.62 -33.77
CA TYR A 19 2.79 15.16 -33.63
C TYR A 19 3.78 14.73 -32.53
N GLU A 20 4.62 15.63 -32.02
CA GLU A 20 5.58 15.36 -30.93
C GLU A 20 5.07 15.82 -29.55
N LEU A 21 3.82 16.29 -29.46
CA LEU A 21 3.29 16.85 -28.23
C LEU A 21 3.18 15.79 -27.12
N GLY A 22 3.50 16.20 -25.90
CA GLY A 22 3.22 15.44 -24.69
C GLY A 22 1.91 15.89 -24.04
N HIS A 23 1.36 15.04 -23.18
CA HIS A 23 0.24 15.39 -22.31
C HIS A 23 0.65 15.33 -20.84
N LEU A 24 -0.03 16.11 -20.01
CA LEU A 24 0.13 16.05 -18.56
C LEU A 24 -0.33 14.68 -18.03
N ALA A 25 0.32 14.23 -16.95
CA ALA A 25 -0.04 12.98 -16.28
C ALA A 25 -1.41 13.11 -15.60
N ALA A 26 -2.17 12.01 -15.60
CA ALA A 26 -3.52 11.97 -15.03
C ALA A 26 -3.55 12.04 -13.50
N ASN A 27 -2.49 11.51 -12.83
CA ASN A 27 -2.39 11.42 -11.37
C ASN A 27 -3.69 10.95 -10.69
N THR A 28 -4.24 9.86 -11.22
CA THR A 28 -5.43 9.14 -10.73
C THR A 28 -5.40 8.98 -9.22
N LYS A 29 -6.40 9.51 -8.51
CA LYS A 29 -6.56 9.36 -7.05
C LYS A 29 -7.74 8.47 -6.69
N THR A 30 -7.73 7.93 -5.47
CA THR A 30 -8.93 7.28 -4.93
C THR A 30 -10.02 8.33 -4.65
N GLY A 31 -11.26 8.08 -5.08
CA GLY A 31 -12.39 9.00 -4.87
C GLY A 31 -13.54 8.77 -5.85
N PRO A 32 -14.64 9.55 -5.76
CA PRO A 32 -15.79 9.38 -6.64
C PRO A 32 -15.38 9.48 -8.11
N ARG A 33 -15.91 8.58 -8.94
CA ARG A 33 -15.52 8.42 -10.34
C ARG A 33 -15.57 9.75 -11.09
N HIS A 34 -14.42 10.19 -11.60
CA HIS A 34 -14.29 11.37 -12.43
C HIS A 34 -13.33 11.10 -13.58
N ILE A 35 -13.82 11.21 -14.83
CA ILE A 35 -13.09 10.83 -16.04
C ILE A 35 -13.27 11.92 -17.09
N HIS A 36 -12.17 12.48 -17.58
CA HIS A 36 -12.16 13.36 -18.75
C HIS A 36 -11.84 12.57 -20.02
N THR A 37 -12.44 12.98 -21.12
CA THR A 37 -12.04 12.50 -22.45
C THR A 37 -11.04 13.47 -23.06
N VAL A 38 -9.99 12.94 -23.68
CA VAL A 38 -8.98 13.69 -24.41
C VAL A 38 -9.05 13.24 -25.86
N CYS A 39 -9.34 14.17 -26.77
CA CYS A 39 -9.26 13.92 -28.21
C CYS A 39 -7.79 13.74 -28.58
N VAL A 40 -7.47 12.63 -29.24
CA VAL A 40 -6.14 12.36 -29.78
C VAL A 40 -6.19 12.35 -31.30
N TRP A 41 -5.05 12.08 -31.92
CA TRP A 41 -4.93 12.09 -33.37
C TRP A 41 -5.89 11.10 -34.04
N CYS A 42 -6.34 11.46 -35.24
CA CYS A 42 -7.28 10.67 -36.05
C CYS A 42 -8.63 10.40 -35.35
N GLY A 43 -9.19 11.38 -34.62
CA GLY A 43 -10.54 11.29 -34.05
C GLY A 43 -10.72 10.34 -32.86
N ASN A 44 -9.67 9.61 -32.48
CA ASN A 44 -9.69 8.70 -31.33
C ASN A 44 -9.82 9.47 -29.99
N LYS A 45 -10.38 8.82 -28.97
CA LYS A 45 -10.54 9.39 -27.63
C LYS A 45 -9.79 8.57 -26.59
N LYS A 46 -8.97 9.24 -25.76
CA LYS A 46 -8.35 8.63 -24.57
C LYS A 46 -9.14 9.07 -23.34
N TYR A 47 -9.43 8.11 -22.46
CA TYR A 47 -10.08 8.39 -21.17
C TYR A 47 -9.01 8.61 -20.10
N CYS A 48 -8.95 9.84 -19.59
CA CYS A 48 -8.09 10.26 -18.50
C CYS A 48 -8.90 10.18 -17.20
N ALA A 49 -8.70 9.11 -16.43
CA ALA A 49 -9.30 9.01 -15.11
C ALA A 49 -8.56 9.95 -14.16
N LEU A 50 -9.28 10.80 -13.42
CA LEU A 50 -8.71 11.63 -12.37
C LEU A 50 -9.00 11.04 -10.99
N ARG A 51 -10.18 10.46 -10.81
CA ARG A 51 -10.59 9.83 -9.55
C ARG A 51 -11.35 8.53 -9.80
N LEU A 52 -11.05 7.51 -9.00
CA LEU A 52 -11.67 6.18 -9.06
C LEU A 52 -11.85 5.61 -7.66
N ASP A 53 -13.02 5.05 -7.38
CA ASP A 53 -13.34 4.39 -6.12
C ASP A 53 -13.52 2.88 -6.29
N VAL A 54 -13.82 2.43 -7.51
CA VAL A 54 -14.10 1.02 -7.82
C VAL A 54 -13.24 0.53 -8.98
N GLY A 55 -12.76 -0.70 -8.88
CA GLY A 55 -12.06 -1.42 -9.95
C GLY A 55 -12.60 -2.83 -10.14
N ASN A 56 -12.25 -3.45 -11.26
CA ASN A 56 -12.53 -4.86 -11.50
C ASN A 56 -11.25 -5.68 -11.21
N PHE A 57 -11.36 -6.62 -10.28
CA PHE A 57 -10.23 -7.41 -9.82
C PHE A 57 -10.46 -8.90 -10.06
N SER A 58 -9.44 -9.58 -10.57
CA SER A 58 -9.48 -11.02 -10.79
C SER A 58 -8.82 -11.78 -9.64
N TRP A 59 -9.49 -12.83 -9.18
CA TRP A 59 -8.94 -13.83 -8.27
C TRP A 59 -8.46 -15.01 -9.10
N GLY A 60 -7.14 -15.24 -9.10
CA GLY A 60 -6.48 -16.21 -9.98
C GLY A 60 -6.84 -17.66 -9.68
N SER A 61 -6.69 -18.09 -8.43
CA SER A 61 -6.95 -19.48 -8.03
C SER A 61 -8.37 -19.97 -8.30
N ASP A 62 -9.36 -19.13 -8.02
CA ASP A 62 -10.78 -19.44 -8.15
C ASP A 62 -11.40 -18.95 -9.48
N CYS A 63 -10.59 -18.40 -10.39
CA CYS A 63 -11.00 -17.88 -11.70
C CYS A 63 -12.22 -16.94 -11.65
N CYS A 64 -12.33 -16.11 -10.62
CA CYS A 64 -13.47 -15.22 -10.44
C CYS A 64 -13.07 -13.75 -10.58
N THR A 65 -13.88 -12.96 -11.28
CA THR A 65 -13.67 -11.51 -11.40
C THR A 65 -14.82 -10.77 -10.75
N ARG A 66 -14.51 -9.77 -9.91
CA ARG A 66 -15.52 -9.00 -9.20
C ARG A 66 -15.12 -7.53 -9.16
N LYS A 67 -16.15 -6.70 -9.28
CA LYS A 67 -16.05 -5.26 -9.10
C LYS A 67 -16.01 -4.96 -7.61
N THR A 68 -14.94 -4.34 -7.14
CA THR A 68 -14.65 -4.12 -5.72
C THR A 68 -14.17 -2.69 -5.48
N ARG A 69 -14.42 -2.19 -4.27
CA ARG A 69 -13.98 -0.85 -3.87
C ARG A 69 -12.49 -0.87 -3.53
N ILE A 70 -11.78 0.15 -4.01
CA ILE A 70 -10.38 0.39 -3.67
C ILE A 70 -10.37 1.24 -2.40
N ILE A 71 -9.73 0.72 -1.35
CA ILE A 71 -9.72 1.37 -0.03
C ILE A 71 -8.52 2.30 0.07
N ASP A 72 -7.32 1.76 -0.13
CA ASP A 72 -6.09 2.53 0.02
C ASP A 72 -4.95 1.95 -0.81
N VAL A 73 -3.93 2.79 -1.03
CA VAL A 73 -2.67 2.39 -1.65
C VAL A 73 -1.66 2.08 -0.55
N VAL A 74 -1.07 0.87 -0.58
CA VAL A 74 -0.18 0.41 0.50
C VAL A 74 1.28 0.44 0.09
N TYR A 75 1.58 0.03 -1.13
CA TYR A 75 2.96 -0.11 -1.58
C TYR A 75 3.09 0.20 -3.06
N ASN A 76 4.21 0.85 -3.40
CA ASN A 76 4.65 1.04 -4.76
C ASN A 76 6.17 0.81 -4.80
N ALA A 77 6.66 0.22 -5.88
CA ALA A 77 8.07 -0.13 -6.02
C ALA A 77 8.95 1.06 -6.42
N SER A 78 8.47 1.89 -7.36
CA SER A 78 9.30 2.95 -7.97
C SER A 78 9.46 4.20 -7.10
N ASN A 79 8.40 4.61 -6.42
CA ASN A 79 8.38 5.81 -5.58
C ASN A 79 7.35 5.62 -4.46
N ASN A 80 7.58 6.24 -3.31
CA ASN A 80 6.67 6.19 -2.17
C ASN A 80 5.60 7.29 -2.15
N GLU A 81 5.75 8.37 -2.91
CA GLU A 81 4.74 9.44 -2.98
C GLU A 81 3.33 8.95 -3.33
N PRO A 82 3.13 7.93 -4.21
CA PRO A 82 1.80 7.39 -4.48
C PRO A 82 1.09 6.79 -3.28
N VAL A 83 1.85 6.28 -2.31
CA VAL A 83 1.31 5.70 -1.08
C VAL A 83 0.79 6.80 -0.15
N GLY A 84 1.47 7.95 -0.07
CA GLY A 84 1.00 9.07 0.74
C GLY A 84 -0.18 9.82 0.11
N THR A 85 -0.11 10.02 -1.21
CA THR A 85 -1.12 10.79 -1.96
C THR A 85 -2.32 9.96 -2.42
N LYS A 86 -2.28 8.63 -2.21
CA LYS A 86 -3.28 7.65 -2.67
C LYS A 86 -3.49 7.72 -4.18
N THR A 87 -2.39 7.73 -4.94
CA THR A 87 -2.45 7.71 -6.41
C THR A 87 -2.35 6.30 -6.96
N LEU A 88 -3.17 6.00 -7.97
CA LEU A 88 -3.34 4.68 -8.57
C LEU A 88 -2.47 4.57 -9.82
N VAL A 89 -1.33 3.88 -9.70
CA VAL A 89 -0.40 3.63 -10.81
C VAL A 89 -0.40 2.15 -11.17
N LYS A 90 0.04 1.80 -12.37
CA LYS A 90 0.32 0.40 -12.73
C LYS A 90 1.32 -0.22 -11.75
N ASN A 91 1.09 -1.47 -11.39
CA ASN A 91 1.83 -2.30 -10.44
C ASN A 91 1.77 -1.79 -8.99
N CYS A 92 0.90 -0.82 -8.70
CA CYS A 92 0.70 -0.36 -7.35
C CYS A 92 -0.08 -1.40 -6.55
N ILE A 93 0.35 -1.65 -5.31
CA ILE A 93 -0.32 -2.57 -4.40
C ILE A 93 -1.35 -1.81 -3.57
N VAL A 94 -2.59 -2.26 -3.69
CA VAL A 94 -3.75 -1.64 -3.08
C VAL A 94 -4.44 -2.59 -2.10
N LEU A 95 -5.12 -2.00 -1.12
CA LEU A 95 -6.10 -2.67 -0.29
C LEU A 95 -7.47 -2.55 -0.93
N ILE A 96 -8.13 -3.69 -1.04
CA ILE A 96 -9.42 -3.85 -1.68
C ILE A 96 -10.39 -4.44 -0.67
N ASP A 97 -11.64 -4.06 -0.81
CA ASP A 97 -12.75 -4.68 -0.12
C ASP A 97 -12.93 -6.17 -0.50
N SER A 98 -12.99 -7.05 0.50
CA SER A 98 -13.16 -8.49 0.33
C SER A 98 -14.63 -8.92 0.23
N THR A 99 -15.59 -8.07 0.62
CA THR A 99 -17.02 -8.40 0.69
C THR A 99 -17.60 -9.08 -0.57
N PRO A 100 -17.35 -8.63 -1.82
CA PRO A 100 -17.90 -9.30 -2.99
C PRO A 100 -17.30 -10.69 -3.24
N TYR A 101 -16.06 -10.93 -2.80
CA TYR A 101 -15.44 -12.25 -2.88
C TYR A 101 -15.97 -13.19 -1.80
N GLN A 102 -16.26 -12.67 -0.60
CA GLN A 102 -16.91 -13.46 0.45
C GLN A 102 -18.30 -13.90 0.03
N GLN A 103 -19.12 -12.97 -0.49
CA GLN A 103 -20.46 -13.28 -0.96
C GLN A 103 -20.44 -14.33 -2.08
N TRP A 104 -19.49 -14.18 -3.01
CA TRP A 104 -19.28 -15.17 -4.06
C TRP A 104 -18.85 -16.52 -3.49
N TYR A 105 -17.88 -16.55 -2.58
CA TYR A 105 -17.37 -17.78 -1.97
C TYR A 105 -18.46 -18.54 -1.22
N LYS A 106 -19.26 -17.83 -0.41
CA LYS A 106 -20.44 -18.39 0.26
C LYS A 106 -21.43 -18.96 -0.75
N SER A 107 -21.73 -18.25 -1.84
CA SER A 107 -22.65 -18.75 -2.86
C SER A 107 -22.09 -19.94 -3.66
N HIS A 108 -20.77 -20.03 -3.80
CA HIS A 108 -20.10 -21.00 -4.65
C HIS A 108 -19.77 -22.31 -3.91
N TYR A 109 -19.35 -22.20 -2.65
CA TYR A 109 -18.92 -23.31 -1.81
C TYR A 109 -19.81 -23.55 -0.59
N ALA A 110 -20.70 -22.64 -0.17
CA ALA A 110 -21.69 -22.87 0.87
C ALA A 110 -23.10 -23.06 0.25
N LEU A 111 -23.95 -23.87 0.89
CA LEU A 111 -25.34 -24.04 0.46
C LEU A 111 -26.12 -22.77 0.86
N PRO A 112 -27.01 -22.23 -0.01
CA PRO A 112 -28.05 -21.34 0.47
C PRO A 112 -28.87 -22.12 1.48
N LEU A 113 -29.07 -21.56 2.68
CA LEU A 113 -29.99 -22.08 3.69
C LEU A 113 -31.38 -22.19 3.04
N GLY A 114 -31.73 -23.36 2.50
CA GLY A 114 -33.03 -23.62 1.86
C GLY A 114 -33.02 -24.15 0.41
N SER A 115 -31.88 -24.32 -0.27
CA SER A 115 -31.88 -24.81 -1.67
C SER A 115 -31.53 -26.30 -1.81
N LYS A 116 -32.26 -27.03 -2.66
CA LYS A 116 -32.10 -28.49 -2.88
C LYS A 116 -30.67 -28.81 -3.35
N LYS A 117 -30.03 -29.79 -2.70
CA LYS A 117 -28.66 -30.24 -2.97
C LYS A 117 -28.49 -30.68 -4.43
N GLY A 118 -27.81 -29.89 -5.25
CA GLY A 118 -27.43 -30.29 -6.60
C GLY A 118 -26.10 -31.07 -6.59
N LYS A 119 -26.01 -32.18 -7.32
CA LYS A 119 -24.79 -33.02 -7.46
C LYS A 119 -23.51 -32.25 -7.86
N LYS A 120 -23.65 -31.07 -8.48
CA LYS A 120 -22.53 -30.17 -8.85
C LYS A 120 -21.86 -29.51 -7.65
N TYR A 121 -22.62 -29.26 -6.58
CA TYR A 121 -22.14 -28.55 -5.39
C TYR A 121 -21.24 -29.44 -4.53
N ASP A 122 -21.60 -30.72 -4.33
CA ASP A 122 -20.80 -31.66 -3.56
C ASP A 122 -19.40 -31.89 -4.16
N LYS A 123 -19.28 -31.82 -5.50
CA LYS A 123 -17.98 -31.86 -6.18
C LYS A 123 -17.11 -30.65 -5.88
N ARG A 124 -17.69 -29.45 -5.78
CA ARG A 124 -16.96 -28.20 -5.51
C ARG A 124 -16.53 -28.09 -4.05
N LYS A 125 -17.37 -28.59 -3.12
CA LYS A 125 -17.05 -28.60 -1.69
C LYS A 125 -15.74 -29.34 -1.39
N LYS A 126 -15.43 -30.41 -2.12
CA LYS A 126 -14.17 -31.16 -1.98
C LYS A 126 -12.92 -30.34 -2.33
N ASN A 127 -13.06 -29.34 -3.19
CA ASN A 127 -11.94 -28.49 -3.63
C ASN A 127 -11.80 -27.20 -2.81
N ALA A 128 -12.60 -27.02 -1.75
CA ALA A 128 -12.56 -25.82 -0.92
C ALA A 128 -11.29 -25.80 -0.05
N LYS A 129 -10.26 -25.08 -0.51
CA LYS A 129 -9.05 -24.79 0.29
C LYS A 129 -9.32 -23.58 1.17
N ILE A 130 -9.70 -23.83 2.42
CA ILE A 130 -10.27 -22.81 3.31
C ILE A 130 -9.19 -22.10 4.16
N SER A 131 -8.16 -22.81 4.60
CA SER A 131 -7.32 -22.41 5.75
C SER A 131 -6.55 -21.10 5.63
N LEU A 132 -5.97 -20.77 4.46
CA LEU A 132 -5.18 -19.53 4.29
C LEU A 132 -6.02 -18.29 4.00
N LEU A 133 -7.29 -18.47 3.63
CA LEU A 133 -8.15 -17.38 3.17
C LEU A 133 -9.02 -16.80 4.30
N GLU A 134 -9.26 -17.57 5.36
CA GLU A 134 -10.13 -17.18 6.47
C GLU A 134 -9.63 -15.96 7.24
N GLU A 135 -8.33 -15.88 7.53
CA GLU A 135 -7.73 -14.72 8.22
C GLU A 135 -7.92 -13.43 7.42
N GLN A 136 -7.80 -13.51 6.09
CA GLN A 136 -8.00 -12.36 5.19
C GLN A 136 -9.47 -11.99 5.04
N PHE A 137 -10.36 -12.99 5.08
CA PHE A 137 -11.79 -12.74 5.06
C PHE A 137 -12.27 -12.07 6.34
N GLN A 138 -11.76 -12.44 7.52
CA GLN A 138 -12.08 -11.75 8.77
C GLN A 138 -11.71 -10.26 8.77
N GLN A 139 -10.64 -9.89 8.06
CA GLN A 139 -10.22 -8.50 7.97
C GLN A 139 -11.03 -7.69 6.94
N GLU A 140 -11.94 -8.33 6.20
CA GLU A 140 -12.73 -7.78 5.08
C GLU A 140 -11.91 -7.06 4.02
N LYS A 141 -10.58 -7.26 4.02
CA LYS A 141 -9.64 -6.53 3.18
C LYS A 141 -8.65 -7.51 2.57
N ARG A 142 -8.39 -7.34 1.28
CA ARG A 142 -7.41 -8.13 0.54
C ARG A 142 -6.39 -7.23 -0.14
N LEU A 143 -5.18 -7.75 -0.28
CA LEU A 143 -4.13 -7.10 -1.05
C LEU A 143 -4.24 -7.50 -2.52
N ALA A 144 -4.04 -6.53 -3.38
CA ALA A 144 -4.12 -6.71 -4.83
C ALA A 144 -3.16 -5.79 -5.55
N SER A 145 -2.81 -6.16 -6.78
CA SER A 145 -1.97 -5.38 -7.67
C SER A 145 -2.81 -4.77 -8.79
N ILE A 146 -2.58 -3.50 -9.09
CA ILE A 146 -3.16 -2.84 -10.26
C ILE A 146 -2.37 -3.24 -11.50
N ALA A 147 -3.01 -3.92 -12.46
CA ALA A 147 -2.37 -4.28 -13.73
C ALA A 147 -2.49 -3.17 -14.79
N SER A 148 -3.58 -2.40 -14.72
CA SER A 148 -3.89 -1.37 -15.73
C SER A 148 -3.13 -0.07 -15.50
N ARG A 149 -2.80 0.64 -16.59
CA ARG A 149 -2.18 1.97 -16.51
C ARG A 149 -3.09 3.05 -15.93
N ARG A 150 -4.41 2.86 -16.03
CA ARG A 150 -5.43 3.81 -15.57
C ARG A 150 -5.95 3.51 -14.15
N GLY A 151 -5.51 2.43 -13.51
CA GLY A 151 -5.92 2.11 -12.13
C GLY A 151 -7.25 1.36 -11.96
N HIS A 152 -7.90 0.93 -13.04
CA HIS A 152 -9.25 0.30 -12.98
C HIS A 152 -9.25 -1.22 -12.89
N TYR A 153 -8.27 -1.89 -13.50
CA TYR A 153 -8.18 -3.36 -13.53
C TYR A 153 -6.96 -3.83 -12.76
N GLY A 154 -7.11 -4.95 -12.06
CA GLY A 154 -6.05 -5.60 -11.30
C GLY A 154 -6.36 -7.05 -10.96
N TYR A 155 -5.48 -7.65 -10.16
CA TYR A 155 -5.64 -9.02 -9.66
C TYR A 155 -5.29 -9.11 -8.18
N VAL A 156 -5.93 -10.04 -7.48
CA VAL A 156 -5.68 -10.32 -6.06
C VAL A 156 -4.32 -11.02 -5.92
N LEU A 157 -3.52 -10.62 -4.93
CA LEU A 157 -2.20 -11.22 -4.70
C LEU A 157 -2.34 -12.57 -3.99
N GLU A 158 -1.61 -13.58 -4.45
CA GLU A 158 -1.64 -14.95 -3.92
C GLU A 158 -0.24 -15.56 -3.78
N GLY A 159 -0.13 -16.62 -2.97
CA GLY A 159 1.08 -17.45 -2.84
C GLY A 159 2.36 -16.67 -2.50
N LYS A 160 3.46 -16.98 -3.21
CA LYS A 160 4.79 -16.37 -3.01
C LYS A 160 4.79 -14.85 -3.22
N GLU A 161 3.96 -14.35 -4.13
CA GLU A 161 3.86 -12.91 -4.40
C GLU A 161 3.28 -12.17 -3.19
N LEU A 162 2.21 -12.72 -2.61
CA LEU A 162 1.60 -12.17 -1.41
C LEU A 162 2.59 -12.13 -0.25
N GLU A 163 3.31 -13.23 0.00
CA GLU A 163 4.32 -13.31 1.05
C GLU A 163 5.41 -12.26 0.88
N PHE A 164 5.88 -12.05 -0.35
CA PHE A 164 6.89 -11.05 -0.67
C PHE A 164 6.44 -9.64 -0.26
N TYR A 165 5.22 -9.23 -0.67
CA TYR A 165 4.69 -7.91 -0.34
C TYR A 165 4.38 -7.77 1.15
N LEU A 166 3.85 -8.80 1.81
CA LEU A 166 3.61 -8.80 3.26
C LEU A 166 4.91 -8.56 4.04
N ARG A 167 6.02 -9.22 3.66
CA ARG A 167 7.34 -8.99 4.27
C ARG A 167 7.78 -7.53 4.10
N LYS A 168 7.67 -6.97 2.88
CA LYS A 168 8.05 -5.57 2.61
C LYS A 168 7.20 -4.56 3.40
N ILE A 169 5.90 -4.79 3.50
CA ILE A 169 4.97 -3.94 4.25
C ILE A 169 5.31 -3.97 5.74
N LYS A 170 5.57 -5.16 6.31
CA LYS A 170 5.96 -5.32 7.72
C LYS A 170 7.26 -4.56 8.04
N VAL A 171 8.29 -4.71 7.21
CA VAL A 171 9.57 -4.01 7.37
C VAL A 171 9.41 -2.49 7.31
N ARG A 172 8.60 -1.98 6.37
CA ARG A 172 8.34 -0.54 6.26
C ARG A 172 7.57 0.03 7.45
N LYS A 173 6.63 -0.73 8.02
CA LYS A 173 5.91 -0.31 9.24
C LYS A 173 6.83 -0.25 10.46
N GLY A 174 7.77 -1.20 10.61
CA GLY A 174 8.75 -1.20 11.70
C GLY A 174 9.73 -0.02 11.67
N LYS A 175 10.15 0.42 10.47
CA LYS A 175 11.06 1.56 10.30
C LYS A 175 10.46 2.92 10.63
N LYS A 176 9.13 3.05 10.65
CA LYS A 176 8.43 4.33 10.95
C LYS A 176 8.50 4.76 12.42
N ILE A 177 9.07 3.95 13.32
CA ILE A 177 9.10 4.22 14.77
C ILE A 177 10.41 4.93 15.23
N LEU A 178 11.40 5.11 14.35
CA LEU A 178 12.73 5.62 14.71
C LEU A 178 13.10 6.97 14.04
N VAL A 179 12.12 7.86 13.91
CA VAL A 179 12.37 9.27 13.59
C VAL A 179 11.66 10.11 14.64
N PHE A 180 12.19 10.11 15.86
CA PHE A 180 11.99 11.27 16.74
C PHE A 180 12.78 12.41 16.11
N CYS A 181 12.06 13.46 15.70
CA CYS A 181 12.65 14.70 15.27
C CYS A 181 13.54 15.25 16.39
N LEU A 182 14.86 15.11 16.25
CA LEU A 182 15.79 16.00 16.94
C LEU A 182 15.65 17.37 16.26
N HIS A 183 14.73 18.19 16.75
CA HIS A 183 14.88 19.63 16.59
C HIS A 183 16.09 20.04 17.43
N PRO A 184 17.10 20.73 16.88
CA PRO A 184 18.11 21.38 17.69
C PRO A 184 17.43 22.56 18.40
N CYS A 185 16.89 22.32 19.59
CA CYS A 185 16.46 23.39 20.47
C CYS A 185 17.69 23.84 21.26
N ASN A 186 18.26 24.98 20.85
CA ASN A 186 19.17 25.75 21.69
C ASN A 186 18.41 26.14 22.95
N LYS A 187 18.60 25.35 24.02
CA LYS A 187 18.47 25.66 25.46
C LYS A 187 17.94 24.42 26.20
N GLY A 188 18.78 23.89 27.09
CA GLY A 188 18.35 23.17 28.28
C GLY A 188 17.73 21.79 28.05
N VAL A 189 18.45 20.77 28.50
CA VAL A 189 17.98 19.39 28.60
C VAL A 189 16.76 19.33 29.53
N TYR A 190 15.56 19.17 28.97
CA TYR A 190 14.42 18.55 29.63
C TYR A 190 13.73 17.59 28.67
N CYS A 191 14.07 16.31 28.77
CA CYS A 191 13.39 15.24 28.06
C CYS A 191 12.12 14.87 28.83
N SER A 192 11.00 15.53 28.52
CA SER A 192 9.69 15.08 29.03
C SER A 192 9.20 13.94 28.14
N VAL A 193 9.50 12.71 28.57
CA VAL A 193 9.07 11.48 27.89
C VAL A 193 7.59 11.27 28.17
N HIS A 194 6.72 11.65 27.23
CA HIS A 194 5.33 11.21 27.26
C HIS A 194 5.23 9.78 26.70
N GLN A 195 5.47 8.80 27.60
CA GLN A 195 5.38 7.37 27.32
C GLN A 195 3.91 6.94 27.13
N LYS A 196 3.52 6.59 25.89
CA LYS A 196 2.46 5.61 25.68
C LYS A 196 3.02 4.33 25.07
N LYS A 197 3.28 3.39 26.00
CA LYS A 197 3.23 1.92 25.90
C LYS A 197 4.09 1.25 24.81
N LYS A 198 5.21 0.68 25.25
CA LYS A 198 5.54 -0.77 25.14
C LYS A 198 6.56 -1.12 26.22
N LYS A 199 6.05 -1.48 27.40
CA LYS A 199 6.81 -2.17 28.44
C LYS A 199 7.20 -3.56 27.89
N ASN A 200 8.39 -4.04 28.26
CA ASN A 200 8.90 -5.42 28.13
C ASN A 200 10.09 -5.68 27.19
N ALA A 201 10.71 -4.67 26.57
CA ALA A 201 11.99 -4.89 25.85
C ALA A 201 13.12 -3.90 26.21
N PHE A 202 12.83 -2.85 26.97
CA PHE A 202 13.79 -1.78 27.23
C PHE A 202 14.58 -1.94 28.53
N LEU A 203 14.13 -2.79 29.46
CA LEU A 203 14.80 -2.96 30.76
C LEU A 203 16.13 -3.73 30.68
N PHE A 204 16.36 -4.51 29.62
CA PHE A 204 17.55 -5.37 29.54
C PHE A 204 18.78 -4.65 28.96
N VAL A 205 18.58 -3.59 28.17
CA VAL A 205 19.68 -2.90 27.47
C VAL A 205 20.29 -1.78 28.30
N CYS A 206 19.51 -1.09 29.15
CA CYS A 206 20.05 -0.03 30.01
C CYS A 206 20.93 -0.56 31.16
N PHE A 207 20.66 -1.76 31.67
CA PHE A 207 21.45 -2.32 32.78
C PHE A 207 22.85 -2.78 32.34
N PHE A 208 22.99 -3.22 31.08
CA PHE A 208 24.28 -3.70 30.58
C PHE A 208 25.25 -2.58 30.22
N VAL A 209 24.74 -1.43 29.76
CA VAL A 209 25.57 -0.28 29.35
C VAL A 209 26.13 0.50 30.55
N LEU A 210 25.40 0.54 31.68
CA LEU A 210 25.83 1.24 32.90
C LEU A 210 26.88 0.45 33.71
N VAL A 211 26.94 -0.88 33.58
CA VAL A 211 27.92 -1.70 34.31
C VAL A 211 29.30 -1.72 33.63
N GLN A 212 29.37 -1.45 32.32
CA GLN A 212 30.65 -1.40 31.58
C GLN A 212 31.35 -0.04 31.58
N SER A 213 30.69 1.02 32.05
CA SER A 213 31.18 2.41 31.91
C SER A 213 31.74 3.02 33.20
N GLY A 214 32.10 2.21 34.20
CA GLY A 214 33.15 2.52 35.19
C GLY A 214 33.16 3.92 35.82
N PHE A 215 32.01 4.57 35.97
CA PHE A 215 31.90 5.92 36.54
C PHE A 215 31.38 5.81 37.97
N THR A 216 32.26 5.35 38.86
CA THR A 216 32.17 5.70 40.28
C THR A 216 32.81 7.07 40.43
N GLU A 217 32.03 8.11 40.75
CA GLU A 217 32.45 9.17 41.67
C GLU A 217 31.29 10.13 41.99
N ASN A 218 31.02 10.21 43.30
CA ASN A 218 30.59 11.40 44.05
C ASN A 218 29.17 11.94 43.81
N LEU A 219 28.19 11.26 44.40
CA LEU A 219 26.91 11.84 44.82
C LEU A 219 27.13 12.69 46.09
N HIS A 220 27.28 14.00 45.94
CA HIS A 220 27.03 14.97 47.00
C HIS A 220 26.10 16.07 46.46
N GLY A 221 24.95 16.29 47.12
CA GLY A 221 24.17 17.51 46.94
C GLY A 221 22.66 17.35 46.71
N ASP A 222 21.94 17.49 47.82
CA ASP A 222 20.60 18.09 47.94
C ASP A 222 19.38 17.49 47.24
N TYR A 223 18.74 16.56 47.96
CA TYR A 223 17.30 16.33 47.85
C TYR A 223 16.53 17.49 48.49
N ARG A 224 15.97 18.39 47.67
CA ARG A 224 14.89 19.29 48.11
C ARG A 224 13.55 18.78 47.60
N VAL A 225 12.86 18.02 48.45
CA VAL A 225 11.47 17.61 48.25
C VAL A 225 10.57 18.84 48.46
N ARG A 226 9.89 19.30 47.41
CA ARG A 226 8.68 20.13 47.57
C ARG A 226 7.47 19.19 47.57
N ARG A 227 6.73 19.22 48.68
CA ARG A 227 5.36 18.70 48.78
C ARG A 227 4.43 19.45 47.86
#